data_AF-A0A699SQ83-F1
#
_entry.id   AF-A0A699SQ83-F1
#
_cell.length_a   1.000
_cell.length_b   1.000
_cell.length_c   1.000
_cell.angle_alpha   90.00
_cell.angle_beta   90.00
_cell.angle_gamma   90.00
#
_symmetry.space_group_name_H-M   'P 1'
#
loop_
_entity.id
_entity.type
_entity.pdbx_description
1 polymer ?
#
loop_
_entity_poly.entity_id
_entity_poly.type
_entity_poly.pdbx_seq_one_letter_code
_entity_poly.pdbx_strand_id
1 'polypeptide(L)'
;FHSHSIHHSQIMSSAFADTHKVVAILTKFDASEGFDQILDFLNGSYIKYALTVNPHMYVSCIKQFWNTVTVKQSADVTRLQALVDKQKVLISVAVIRDVLRLDDAEGVDCLPNEEIFTGLARMRYEKPSTKLTFYKAFFSSQWKFLIHTNLQSLSAKRTSWNEFSSTMASAVICLSTGRKFNFSKYIFDSLVRNVDSNSKFYMYPRFIQLIIQNQLGDLSTHTTQYC
;
A
#
# COMPACT_ATOMS: atom_id res chain seq x y z
N PHE A 1 -8.74 29.35 6.41
CA PHE A 1 -7.36 29.25 6.92
C PHE A 1 -7.41 28.97 8.41
N HIS A 2 -7.16 27.72 8.81
CA HIS A 2 -6.49 27.32 10.07
C HIS A 2 -6.33 25.79 10.00
N SER A 3 -5.09 25.37 9.76
CA SER A 3 -4.66 23.97 9.80
C SER A 3 -4.62 23.50 11.26
N HIS A 4 -5.32 22.41 11.56
CA HIS A 4 -4.94 21.56 12.68
C HIS A 4 -4.17 20.37 12.12
N SER A 5 -2.86 20.56 11.98
CA SER A 5 -1.91 19.48 11.76
C SER A 5 -1.79 18.67 13.05
N ILE A 6 -2.14 17.39 12.99
CA ILE A 6 -1.73 16.42 14.01
C ILE A 6 -0.27 16.09 13.70
N HIS A 7 0.64 16.91 14.21
CA HIS A 7 2.03 16.55 14.42
C HIS A 7 2.18 16.23 15.90
N HIS A 8 2.33 14.95 16.24
CA HIS A 8 3.32 14.46 17.21
C HIS A 8 3.16 12.95 17.44
N SER A 9 3.95 12.16 16.70
CA SER A 9 4.51 10.91 17.20
C SER A 9 5.78 10.58 16.40
N GLN A 10 6.91 11.03 16.96
CA GLN A 10 8.26 10.44 16.88
C GLN A 10 8.80 10.04 15.48
N ILE A 11 9.63 10.90 14.91
CA ILE A 11 10.52 10.57 13.78
C ILE A 11 11.89 10.23 14.35
N MET A 12 12.30 8.96 14.22
CA MET A 12 13.70 8.55 14.34
C MET A 12 14.23 8.23 12.93
N SER A 13 15.23 9.00 12.51
CA SER A 13 15.88 8.88 11.20
C SER A 13 16.60 7.53 11.05
N SER A 14 16.15 6.74 10.09
CA SER A 14 16.99 5.78 9.36
C SER A 14 16.49 5.77 7.91
N ALA A 15 17.33 5.38 6.95
CA ALA A 15 17.14 5.48 5.49
C ALA A 15 15.90 4.78 4.87
N PHE A 16 14.88 4.45 5.65
CA PHE A 16 13.54 4.12 5.16
C PHE A 16 12.77 5.40 4.85
N ALA A 17 12.01 5.41 3.76
CA ALA A 17 11.02 6.47 3.59
C ALA A 17 9.94 6.28 4.67
N ASP A 18 9.87 7.20 5.64
CA ASP A 18 8.93 7.19 6.77
C ASP A 18 7.47 6.97 6.31
N THR A 19 7.16 7.38 5.08
CA THR A 19 5.83 7.26 4.46
C THR A 19 5.40 5.83 4.11
N HIS A 20 6.32 4.86 4.01
CA HIS A 20 6.00 3.47 3.65
C HIS A 20 5.97 2.50 4.85
N LYS A 21 6.17 3.01 6.06
CA LYS A 21 6.02 2.24 7.31
C LYS A 21 4.63 2.40 7.94
N VAL A 22 3.78 3.26 7.41
CA VAL A 22 2.51 3.63 8.02
C VAL A 22 1.57 2.43 8.13
N VAL A 23 1.04 2.21 9.33
CA VAL A 23 -0.01 1.25 9.67
C VAL A 23 -1.31 2.03 9.87
N ALA A 24 -2.41 1.55 9.31
CA ALA A 24 -3.70 2.16 9.53
C ALA A 24 -4.23 1.79 10.92
N ILE A 25 -4.58 2.79 11.72
CA ILE A 25 -5.31 2.58 12.99
C ILE A 25 -6.79 2.69 12.65
N LEU A 26 -7.50 1.56 12.71
CA LEU A 26 -8.93 1.47 12.38
C LEU A 26 -9.82 1.34 13.62
N THR A 27 -9.33 1.77 14.78
CA THR A 27 -10.07 1.77 16.03
C THR A 27 -10.83 3.09 16.19
N LYS A 28 -12.04 3.03 16.74
CA LYS A 28 -12.86 4.21 17.03
C LYS A 28 -12.39 4.86 18.34
N PHE A 29 -12.20 6.18 18.31
CA PHE A 29 -11.87 7.02 19.45
C PHE A 29 -12.69 8.32 19.38
N ASP A 30 -12.72 9.12 20.45
CA ASP A 30 -13.42 10.41 20.44
C ASP A 30 -12.93 11.33 19.30
N ALA A 31 -11.63 11.29 19.00
CA ALA A 31 -11.03 12.04 17.89
C ALA A 31 -11.42 11.54 16.48
N SER A 32 -12.06 10.36 16.38
CA SER A 32 -12.59 9.81 15.12
C SER A 32 -14.10 9.99 14.98
N GLU A 33 -14.73 10.81 15.82
CA GLU A 33 -16.15 11.14 15.69
C GLU A 33 -16.48 11.62 14.27
N GLY A 34 -17.54 11.05 13.69
CA GLY A 34 -17.92 11.30 12.30
C GLY A 34 -17.21 10.44 11.25
N PHE A 35 -16.29 9.54 11.63
CA PHE A 35 -15.64 8.57 10.72
C PHE A 35 -16.05 7.11 10.97
N ASP A 36 -16.96 6.84 11.90
CA ASP A 36 -17.33 5.48 12.30
C ASP A 36 -17.71 4.58 11.11
N GLN A 37 -18.50 5.11 10.17
CA GLN A 37 -18.93 4.36 9.00
C GLN A 37 -17.75 3.92 8.12
N ILE A 38 -16.77 4.80 7.86
CA ILE A 38 -15.61 4.43 7.02
C ILE A 38 -14.66 3.50 7.76
N LEU A 39 -14.56 3.64 9.08
CA LEU A 39 -13.78 2.75 9.92
C LEU A 39 -14.38 1.34 9.94
N ASP A 40 -15.70 1.22 10.09
CA ASP A 40 -16.41 -0.06 10.03
C ASP A 40 -16.27 -0.69 8.64
N PHE A 41 -16.43 0.11 7.58
CA PHE A 41 -16.21 -0.32 6.21
C PHE A 41 -14.80 -0.90 5.99
N LEU A 42 -13.76 -0.19 6.42
CA LEU A 42 -12.37 -0.66 6.29
C LEU A 42 -12.10 -1.90 7.15
N ASN A 43 -12.68 -1.98 8.35
CA ASN A 43 -12.58 -3.15 9.23
C ASN A 43 -13.26 -4.40 8.67
N GLY A 44 -14.28 -4.24 7.83
CA GLY A 44 -14.95 -5.34 7.11
C GLY A 44 -14.35 -5.63 5.73
N SER A 45 -13.42 -4.81 5.25
CA SER A 45 -12.88 -4.93 3.89
C SER A 45 -11.84 -6.04 3.76
N TYR A 46 -11.72 -6.60 2.55
CA TYR A 46 -10.69 -7.62 2.23
C TYR A 46 -9.25 -7.07 2.25
N ILE A 47 -9.06 -5.76 2.40
CA ILE A 47 -7.75 -5.12 2.53
C ILE A 47 -7.36 -4.85 3.98
N LYS A 48 -8.26 -5.10 4.96
CA LYS A 48 -8.03 -4.80 6.38
C LYS A 48 -6.68 -5.30 6.88
N TYR A 49 -6.36 -6.57 6.59
CA TYR A 49 -5.12 -7.18 7.07
C TYR A 49 -3.90 -6.42 6.53
N ALA A 50 -3.83 -6.15 5.22
CA ALA A 50 -2.73 -5.38 4.64
C ALA A 50 -2.61 -3.95 5.22
N LEU A 51 -3.74 -3.31 5.51
CA LEU A 51 -3.78 -1.98 6.13
C LEU A 51 -3.24 -1.97 7.57
N THR A 52 -3.53 -3.00 8.35
CA THR A 52 -3.36 -3.00 9.82
C THR A 52 -2.19 -3.86 10.32
N VAL A 53 -1.70 -4.80 9.52
CA VAL A 53 -0.61 -5.71 9.93
C VAL A 53 0.67 -4.94 10.23
N ASN A 54 1.24 -5.17 11.41
CA ASN A 54 2.47 -4.50 11.88
C ASN A 54 3.50 -5.55 12.33
N PRO A 55 4.27 -6.14 11.41
CA PRO A 55 5.28 -7.13 11.77
C PRO A 55 6.46 -6.48 12.51
N HIS A 56 7.18 -7.26 13.30
CA HIS A 56 8.50 -6.85 13.79
C HIS A 56 9.45 -6.63 12.62
N MET A 57 10.01 -5.42 12.53
CA MET A 57 10.86 -4.99 11.42
C MET A 57 12.33 -5.26 11.70
N TYR A 58 12.94 -6.13 10.90
CA TYR A 58 14.39 -6.38 10.93
C TYR A 58 15.06 -5.60 9.80
N VAL A 59 15.66 -4.46 10.17
CA VAL A 59 16.30 -3.56 9.21
C VAL A 59 17.37 -4.26 8.37
N SER A 60 18.11 -5.19 8.98
CA SER A 60 19.07 -6.06 8.29
C SER A 60 18.43 -6.86 7.15
N CYS A 61 17.31 -7.55 7.41
CA CYS A 61 16.61 -8.36 6.40
C CYS A 61 16.15 -7.50 5.22
N ILE A 62 15.56 -6.33 5.50
CA ILE A 62 15.08 -5.44 4.45
C ILE A 62 16.24 -4.90 3.61
N LYS A 63 17.36 -4.54 4.24
CA LYS A 63 18.58 -4.12 3.54
C LYS A 63 19.13 -5.24 2.65
N GLN A 64 19.26 -6.44 3.19
CA GLN A 64 19.74 -7.61 2.43
C GLN A 64 18.84 -7.89 1.21
N PHE A 65 17.52 -7.86 1.40
CA PHE A 65 16.55 -8.01 0.33
C PHE A 65 16.79 -6.98 -0.78
N TRP A 66 16.77 -5.68 -0.44
CA TRP A 66 16.89 -4.61 -1.45
C TRP A 66 18.26 -4.54 -2.13
N ASN A 67 19.33 -4.98 -1.46
CA ASN A 67 20.67 -5.03 -2.05
C ASN A 67 20.85 -6.17 -3.05
N THR A 68 20.07 -7.24 -2.93
CA THR A 68 20.25 -8.47 -3.73
C THR A 68 19.07 -8.76 -4.66
N VAL A 69 17.97 -8.02 -4.54
CA VAL A 69 16.76 -8.23 -5.33
C VAL A 69 17.05 -8.03 -6.83
N THR A 70 16.57 -8.98 -7.62
CA THR A 70 16.62 -8.95 -9.08
C THR A 70 15.28 -9.38 -9.64
N VAL A 71 14.92 -8.80 -10.80
CA VAL A 71 13.77 -9.25 -11.58
C VAL A 71 14.19 -10.52 -12.35
N LYS A 72 13.38 -11.57 -12.26
CA LYS A 72 13.56 -12.82 -13.00
C LYS A 72 12.32 -13.07 -13.86
N GLN A 73 12.55 -13.38 -15.13
CA GLN A 73 11.51 -13.81 -16.06
C GLN A 73 11.74 -15.27 -16.42
N SER A 74 10.70 -16.09 -16.31
CA SER A 74 10.73 -17.50 -16.75
C SER A 74 9.35 -17.91 -17.24
N ALA A 75 9.25 -18.37 -18.48
CA ALA A 75 8.01 -18.85 -19.10
C ALA A 75 6.83 -17.87 -18.86
N ASP A 76 7.02 -16.59 -19.23
CA ASP A 76 6.06 -15.49 -19.11
C ASP A 76 5.64 -15.07 -17.68
N VAL A 77 6.22 -15.71 -16.65
CA VAL A 77 6.01 -15.31 -15.25
C VAL A 77 7.17 -14.43 -14.78
N THR A 78 6.85 -13.20 -14.40
CA THR A 78 7.80 -12.30 -13.72
C THR A 78 7.76 -12.54 -12.22
N ARG A 79 8.93 -12.67 -11.60
CA ARG A 79 9.10 -12.76 -10.14
C ARG A 79 10.29 -11.93 -9.68
N LEU A 80 10.26 -11.46 -8.44
CA LEU A 80 11.43 -10.90 -7.77
C LEU A 80 12.14 -12.00 -7.00
N GLN A 81 13.46 -12.00 -7.07
CA GLN A 81 14.31 -12.93 -6.32
C GLN A 81 15.38 -12.13 -5.56
N ALA A 82 15.52 -12.39 -4.27
CA ALA A 82 16.55 -11.82 -3.42
C ALA A 82 17.21 -12.89 -2.53
N LEU A 83 18.30 -12.52 -1.87
CA LEU A 83 18.95 -13.31 -0.84
C LEU A 83 18.85 -12.59 0.51
N VAL A 84 18.34 -13.28 1.52
CA VAL A 84 18.32 -12.85 2.91
C VAL A 84 18.89 -14.00 3.74
N ASP A 85 19.94 -13.73 4.50
CA ASP A 85 20.73 -14.73 5.23
C ASP A 85 21.19 -15.88 4.34
N LYS A 86 21.58 -15.53 3.11
CA LYS A 86 21.98 -16.47 2.04
C LYS A 86 20.85 -17.43 1.60
N GLN A 87 19.65 -17.29 2.15
CA GLN A 87 18.47 -18.01 1.74
C GLN A 87 17.71 -17.23 0.67
N LYS A 88 17.10 -17.96 -0.26
CA LYS A 88 16.41 -17.39 -1.40
C LYS A 88 15.00 -16.96 -1.01
N VAL A 89 14.68 -15.68 -1.23
CA VAL A 89 13.33 -15.11 -1.08
C VAL A 89 12.73 -14.86 -2.45
N LEU A 90 11.50 -15.32 -2.66
CA LEU A 90 10.77 -15.16 -3.91
C LEU A 90 9.50 -14.32 -3.71
N ILE A 91 9.32 -13.27 -4.51
CA ILE A 91 8.08 -12.49 -4.51
C ILE A 91 7.42 -12.62 -5.88
N SER A 92 6.15 -13.01 -5.88
CA SER A 92 5.23 -13.00 -7.03
C SER A 92 3.91 -12.38 -6.61
N VAL A 93 3.03 -12.11 -7.57
CA VAL A 93 1.66 -11.64 -7.28
C VAL A 93 0.93 -12.59 -6.33
N ALA A 94 1.04 -13.90 -6.54
CA ALA A 94 0.41 -14.91 -5.67
C ALA A 94 0.97 -14.87 -4.24
N VAL A 95 2.30 -14.76 -4.07
CA VAL A 95 2.91 -14.65 -2.73
C VAL A 95 2.45 -13.39 -2.00
N ILE A 96 2.38 -12.25 -2.68
CA ILE A 96 1.86 -11.01 -2.08
C ILE A 96 0.41 -11.21 -1.65
N ARG A 97 -0.40 -11.81 -2.52
CA ARG A 97 -1.80 -12.10 -2.26
C ARG A 97 -2.00 -12.94 -0.99
N ASP A 98 -1.29 -14.06 -0.91
CA ASP A 98 -1.42 -15.01 0.17
C ASP A 98 -0.93 -14.41 1.50
N VAL A 99 0.26 -13.80 1.50
CA VAL A 99 0.88 -13.23 2.70
C VAL A 99 0.11 -12.02 3.21
N LEU A 100 -0.42 -11.18 2.33
CA LEU A 100 -1.21 -10.00 2.69
C LEU A 100 -2.72 -10.31 2.79
N ARG A 101 -3.12 -11.57 2.63
CA ARG A 101 -4.51 -12.04 2.72
C ARG A 101 -5.46 -11.24 1.83
N LEU A 102 -4.99 -10.86 0.66
CA LEU A 102 -5.76 -10.10 -0.32
C LEU A 102 -6.61 -11.10 -1.12
N ASP A 103 -7.93 -11.04 -0.97
CA ASP A 103 -8.85 -11.84 -1.77
C ASP A 103 -9.14 -11.13 -3.10
N ASP A 104 -8.12 -11.06 -3.98
CA ASP A 104 -8.11 -10.18 -5.16
C ASP A 104 -7.62 -10.83 -6.46
N ALA A 105 -7.62 -12.16 -6.54
CA ALA A 105 -7.17 -12.89 -7.74
C ALA A 105 -7.91 -12.48 -9.02
N GLU A 106 -9.23 -12.30 -8.91
CA GLU A 106 -10.14 -11.89 -9.99
C GLU A 106 -10.35 -10.37 -10.01
N GLY A 107 -9.53 -9.62 -9.27
CA GLY A 107 -9.61 -8.17 -9.22
C GLY A 107 -9.21 -7.53 -10.54
N VAL A 108 -9.83 -6.39 -10.87
CA VAL A 108 -9.42 -5.59 -12.04
C VAL A 108 -8.16 -4.79 -11.74
N ASP A 109 -7.31 -4.60 -12.74
CA ASP A 109 -6.07 -3.80 -12.63
C ASP A 109 -6.32 -2.30 -12.75
N CYS A 110 -7.27 -1.91 -13.60
CA CYS A 110 -7.71 -0.53 -13.80
C CYS A 110 -9.08 -0.53 -14.48
N LEU A 111 -9.98 0.36 -14.04
CA LEU A 111 -11.27 0.55 -14.68
C LEU A 111 -11.11 1.35 -15.98
N PRO A 112 -12.03 1.19 -16.96
CA PRO A 112 -12.16 2.11 -18.09
C PRO A 112 -12.37 3.55 -17.62
N ASN A 113 -11.85 4.53 -18.37
CA ASN A 113 -11.92 5.95 -17.99
C ASN A 113 -13.36 6.43 -17.75
N GLU A 114 -14.32 5.97 -18.54
CA GLU A 114 -15.74 6.29 -18.38
C GLU A 114 -16.29 5.80 -17.03
N GLU A 115 -15.95 4.57 -16.63
CA GLU A 115 -16.30 4.03 -15.31
C GLU A 115 -15.63 4.81 -14.19
N ILE A 116 -14.38 5.25 -14.38
CA ILE A 116 -13.68 6.10 -13.40
C ILE A 116 -14.44 7.42 -13.21
N PHE A 117 -14.70 8.16 -14.29
CA PHE A 117 -15.39 9.45 -14.18
C PHE A 117 -16.80 9.30 -13.58
N THR A 118 -17.55 8.27 -14.00
CA THR A 118 -18.87 7.98 -13.46
C THR A 118 -18.81 7.60 -11.97
N GLY A 119 -17.85 6.76 -11.57
CA GLY A 119 -17.64 6.38 -10.17
C GLY A 119 -17.27 7.56 -9.28
N LEU A 120 -16.35 8.42 -9.76
CA LEU A 120 -15.97 9.63 -9.04
C LEU A 120 -17.14 10.61 -8.90
N ALA A 121 -17.96 10.78 -9.93
CA ALA A 121 -19.16 11.60 -9.86
C ALA A 121 -20.17 11.06 -8.83
N ARG A 122 -20.38 9.73 -8.75
CA ARG A 122 -21.23 9.09 -7.72
C ARG A 122 -20.69 9.32 -6.29
N MET A 123 -19.37 9.43 -6.15
CA MET A 123 -18.70 9.77 -4.89
C MET A 123 -18.71 11.28 -4.59
N ARG A 124 -19.41 12.09 -5.41
CA ARG A 124 -19.50 13.56 -5.31
C ARG A 124 -18.14 14.25 -5.43
N TYR A 125 -17.31 13.81 -6.37
CA TYR A 125 -16.06 14.51 -6.72
C TYR A 125 -16.37 15.87 -7.36
N GLU A 126 -15.92 16.96 -6.73
CA GLU A 126 -16.38 18.32 -7.05
C GLU A 126 -15.60 19.00 -8.19
N LYS A 127 -14.54 18.37 -8.71
CA LYS A 127 -13.71 18.96 -9.77
C LYS A 127 -13.98 18.30 -11.13
N PRO A 128 -14.60 19.03 -12.08
CA PRO A 128 -14.65 18.59 -13.47
C PRO A 128 -13.23 18.45 -14.04
N SER A 129 -12.94 17.33 -14.68
CA SER A 129 -11.67 17.15 -15.38
C SER A 129 -11.76 16.07 -16.44
N THR A 130 -11.03 16.25 -17.54
CA THR A 130 -10.73 15.20 -18.52
C THR A 130 -9.37 14.54 -18.26
N LYS A 131 -8.62 15.00 -17.25
CA LYS A 131 -7.31 14.46 -16.87
C LYS A 131 -7.48 13.18 -16.03
N LEU A 132 -6.49 12.31 -16.10
CA LEU A 132 -6.42 11.06 -15.32
C LEU A 132 -5.62 11.17 -14.02
N THR A 133 -5.42 12.41 -13.56
CA THR A 133 -4.87 12.75 -12.24
C THR A 133 -5.95 13.47 -11.44
N PHE A 134 -6.26 12.92 -10.28
CA PHE A 134 -7.35 13.38 -9.42
C PHE A 134 -6.81 13.92 -8.10
N TYR A 135 -7.62 14.70 -7.39
CA TYR A 135 -7.20 15.42 -6.20
C TYR A 135 -8.13 15.12 -5.04
N LYS A 136 -7.65 14.49 -3.96
CA LYS A 136 -8.50 14.11 -2.83
C LYS A 136 -9.16 15.33 -2.16
N ALA A 137 -8.59 16.52 -2.30
CA ALA A 137 -9.14 17.78 -1.80
C ALA A 137 -10.61 18.05 -2.20
N PHE A 138 -11.09 17.53 -3.33
CA PHE A 138 -12.45 17.74 -3.84
C PHE A 138 -13.44 16.63 -3.49
N PHE A 139 -13.16 15.85 -2.44
CA PHE A 139 -14.12 14.91 -1.86
C PHE A 139 -14.53 15.32 -0.44
N SER A 140 -15.59 14.71 0.08
CA SER A 140 -15.93 14.76 1.51
C SER A 140 -14.82 14.18 2.39
N SER A 141 -14.86 14.50 3.70
CA SER A 141 -13.88 14.00 4.68
C SER A 141 -13.76 12.47 4.70
N GLN A 142 -14.88 11.75 4.62
CA GLN A 142 -14.92 10.29 4.60
C GLN A 142 -14.13 9.70 3.42
N TRP A 143 -14.39 10.19 2.21
CA TRP A 143 -13.70 9.75 1.01
C TRP A 143 -12.22 10.16 0.99
N LYS A 144 -11.92 11.37 1.50
CA LYS A 144 -10.54 11.81 1.72
C LYS A 144 -9.77 10.86 2.61
N PHE A 145 -10.39 10.42 3.72
CA PHE A 145 -9.81 9.45 4.63
C PHE A 145 -9.53 8.12 3.92
N LEU A 146 -10.53 7.56 3.23
CA LEU A 146 -10.37 6.31 2.47
C LEU A 146 -9.23 6.39 1.45
N ILE A 147 -9.23 7.44 0.61
CA ILE A 147 -8.19 7.64 -0.42
C ILE A 147 -6.82 7.79 0.24
N HIS A 148 -6.73 8.56 1.33
CA HIS A 148 -5.47 8.80 2.01
C HIS A 148 -4.88 7.53 2.63
N THR A 149 -5.71 6.72 3.29
CA THR A 149 -5.31 5.44 3.89
C THR A 149 -4.82 4.47 2.82
N ASN A 150 -5.54 4.32 1.71
CA ASN A 150 -5.11 3.47 0.60
C ASN A 150 -3.80 3.97 -0.03
N LEU A 151 -3.67 5.29 -0.25
CA LEU A 151 -2.44 5.88 -0.77
C LEU A 151 -1.24 5.63 0.14
N GLN A 152 -1.38 5.83 1.44
CA GLN A 152 -0.24 5.66 2.36
C GLN A 152 0.16 4.20 2.54
N SER A 153 -0.82 3.30 2.66
CA SER A 153 -0.53 1.91 3.02
C SER A 153 -0.29 1.00 1.82
N LEU A 154 -0.92 1.25 0.67
CA LEU A 154 -0.96 0.31 -0.46
C LEU A 154 -0.35 0.86 -1.75
N SER A 155 0.10 2.12 -1.77
CA SER A 155 0.67 2.73 -2.97
C SER A 155 2.18 2.96 -2.90
N ALA A 156 2.78 3.09 -4.08
CA ALA A 156 4.21 3.37 -4.26
C ALA A 156 4.56 4.85 -4.08
N LYS A 157 3.59 5.67 -3.63
CA LYS A 157 3.69 7.12 -3.64
C LYS A 157 4.60 7.63 -2.54
N ARG A 158 5.48 8.58 -2.89
CA ARG A 158 6.43 9.22 -1.96
C ARG A 158 6.08 10.65 -1.58
N THR A 159 5.43 11.37 -2.49
CA THR A 159 5.14 12.81 -2.39
C THR A 159 3.77 13.12 -2.97
N SER A 160 3.34 14.39 -2.94
CA SER A 160 2.10 14.85 -3.57
C SER A 160 0.84 14.11 -3.10
N TRP A 161 0.69 13.94 -1.79
CA TRP A 161 -0.39 13.19 -1.13
C TRP A 161 -1.81 13.71 -1.38
N ASN A 162 -1.94 14.86 -2.03
CA ASN A 162 -3.24 15.37 -2.48
C ASN A 162 -3.68 14.72 -3.79
N GLU A 163 -2.74 14.32 -4.65
CA GLU A 163 -3.02 13.76 -5.97
C GLU A 163 -3.16 12.24 -5.93
N PHE A 164 -3.85 11.64 -6.90
CA PHE A 164 -3.86 10.19 -7.13
C PHE A 164 -4.15 9.85 -8.60
N SER A 165 -3.71 8.66 -9.04
CA SER A 165 -3.82 8.19 -10.43
C SER A 165 -5.18 7.53 -10.71
N SER A 166 -5.48 7.30 -12.00
CA SER A 166 -6.59 6.46 -12.46
C SER A 166 -6.62 5.06 -11.84
N THR A 167 -5.46 4.43 -11.66
CA THR A 167 -5.35 3.13 -10.98
C THR A 167 -5.82 3.20 -9.53
N MET A 168 -5.40 4.23 -8.78
CA MET A 168 -5.86 4.42 -7.40
C MET A 168 -7.34 4.83 -7.34
N ALA A 169 -7.82 5.62 -8.32
CA ALA A 169 -9.24 5.91 -8.46
C ALA A 169 -10.05 4.61 -8.68
N SER A 170 -9.56 3.73 -9.55
CA SER A 170 -10.14 2.40 -9.79
C SER A 170 -10.20 1.57 -8.53
N ALA A 171 -9.13 1.54 -7.75
CA ALA A 171 -9.09 0.83 -6.47
C ALA A 171 -10.16 1.33 -5.49
N VAL A 172 -10.27 2.66 -5.32
CA VAL A 172 -11.25 3.28 -4.41
C VAL A 172 -12.69 3.05 -4.89
N ILE A 173 -12.94 3.14 -6.19
CA ILE A 173 -14.26 2.84 -6.79
C ILE A 173 -14.61 1.36 -6.63
N CYS A 174 -13.66 0.45 -6.85
CA CYS A 174 -13.91 -0.98 -6.66
C CYS A 174 -14.28 -1.28 -5.21
N LEU A 175 -13.50 -0.75 -4.26
CA LEU A 175 -13.80 -0.87 -2.83
C LEU A 175 -15.21 -0.36 -2.51
N SER A 176 -15.59 0.84 -2.98
CA SER A 176 -16.89 1.43 -2.66
C SER A 176 -18.08 0.74 -3.33
N THR A 177 -17.85 0.00 -4.41
CA THR A 177 -18.88 -0.74 -5.16
C THR A 177 -18.90 -2.23 -4.86
N GLY A 178 -18.07 -2.71 -3.92
CA GLY A 178 -17.95 -4.14 -3.59
C GLY A 178 -17.22 -4.98 -4.64
N ARG A 179 -16.62 -4.36 -5.66
CA ARG A 179 -15.79 -5.04 -6.66
C ARG A 179 -14.37 -5.26 -6.12
N LYS A 180 -13.69 -6.28 -6.64
CA LYS A 180 -12.28 -6.54 -6.32
C LYS A 180 -11.36 -5.72 -7.24
N PHE A 181 -10.33 -5.13 -6.65
CA PHE A 181 -9.21 -4.51 -7.34
C PHE A 181 -7.96 -5.32 -7.04
N ASN A 182 -7.11 -5.54 -8.03
CA ASN A 182 -5.91 -6.37 -7.90
C ASN A 182 -4.77 -5.63 -7.19
N PHE A 183 -4.88 -5.46 -5.88
CA PHE A 183 -3.86 -4.84 -5.05
C PHE A 183 -2.55 -5.62 -5.08
N SER A 184 -2.62 -6.95 -5.12
CA SER A 184 -1.46 -7.83 -5.21
C SER A 184 -0.60 -7.51 -6.43
N LYS A 185 -1.23 -7.37 -7.61
CA LYS A 185 -0.53 -6.97 -8.83
C LYS A 185 -0.06 -5.52 -8.79
N TYR A 186 -0.89 -4.61 -8.29
CA TYR A 186 -0.51 -3.20 -8.15
C TYR A 186 0.75 -2.99 -7.28
N ILE A 187 0.84 -3.70 -6.16
CA ILE A 187 2.02 -3.73 -5.28
C ILE A 187 3.21 -4.37 -5.98
N PHE A 188 3.02 -5.52 -6.62
CA PHE A 188 4.08 -6.23 -7.34
C PHE A 188 4.70 -5.37 -8.45
N ASP A 189 3.88 -4.80 -9.32
CA ASP A 189 4.35 -3.95 -10.43
C ASP A 189 5.10 -2.71 -9.90
N SER A 190 4.70 -2.21 -8.73
CA SER A 190 5.41 -1.12 -8.06
C SER A 190 6.78 -1.53 -7.53
N LEU A 191 6.91 -2.73 -6.95
CA LEU A 191 8.19 -3.29 -6.54
C LEU A 191 9.13 -3.48 -7.74
N VAL A 192 8.64 -4.05 -8.83
CA VAL A 192 9.43 -4.24 -10.08
C VAL A 192 9.94 -2.89 -10.59
N ARG A 193 9.06 -1.89 -10.75
CA ARG A 193 9.47 -0.54 -11.16
C ARG A 193 10.51 0.09 -10.23
N ASN A 194 10.44 -0.20 -8.93
CA ASN A 194 11.41 0.31 -7.96
C ASN A 194 12.77 -0.37 -8.09
N VAL A 195 12.81 -1.67 -8.40
CA VAL A 195 14.05 -2.41 -8.64
C VAL A 195 14.80 -1.85 -9.86
N ASP A 196 14.07 -1.42 -10.89
CA ASP A 196 14.65 -0.86 -12.12
C ASP A 196 14.89 0.67 -12.06
N SER A 197 14.51 1.33 -10.96
CA SER A 197 14.61 2.78 -10.79
C SER A 197 16.04 3.24 -10.49
N ASN A 198 16.41 4.42 -10.99
CA ASN A 198 17.65 5.12 -10.60
C ASN A 198 17.60 5.70 -9.17
N SER A 199 16.40 5.85 -8.60
CA SER A 199 16.17 6.34 -7.23
C SER A 199 15.49 5.24 -6.41
N LYS A 200 16.21 4.12 -6.21
CA LYS A 200 15.73 3.00 -5.39
C LYS A 200 15.57 3.45 -3.95
N PHE A 201 14.55 2.92 -3.29
CA PHE A 201 14.33 3.10 -1.87
C PHE A 201 13.70 1.84 -1.27
N TYR A 202 13.67 1.75 0.06
CA TYR A 202 13.06 0.62 0.76
C TYR A 202 11.53 0.74 0.73
N MET A 203 10.92 0.32 -0.38
CA MET A 203 9.48 0.31 -0.62
C MET A 203 8.81 -0.84 0.15
N TYR A 204 7.59 -0.63 0.65
CA TYR A 204 6.79 -1.64 1.37
C TYR A 204 7.56 -2.50 2.40
N PRO A 205 8.34 -1.89 3.32
CA PRO A 205 9.14 -2.65 4.28
C PRO A 205 8.30 -3.65 5.10
N ARG A 206 7.07 -3.30 5.50
CA ARG A 206 6.15 -4.22 6.22
C ARG A 206 5.79 -5.45 5.40
N PHE A 207 5.46 -5.28 4.12
CA PHE A 207 5.04 -6.39 3.26
C PHE A 207 6.22 -7.30 2.94
N ILE A 208 7.39 -6.73 2.67
CA ILE A 208 8.61 -7.50 2.46
C ILE A 208 8.98 -8.28 3.72
N GLN A 209 8.90 -7.65 4.90
CA GLN A 209 9.17 -8.32 6.18
C GLN A 209 8.28 -9.54 6.40
N LEU A 210 6.97 -9.41 6.14
CA LEU A 210 6.02 -10.51 6.24
C LEU A 210 6.35 -11.64 5.27
N ILE A 211 6.71 -11.31 4.02
CA ILE A 211 7.05 -12.32 3.02
C ILE A 211 8.34 -13.07 3.42
N ILE A 212 9.36 -12.36 3.92
CA ILE A 212 10.59 -12.97 4.41
C ILE A 212 10.27 -13.91 5.58
N GLN A 213 9.49 -13.45 6.57
CA GLN A 213 9.07 -14.28 7.71
C GLN A 213 8.29 -15.52 7.27
N ASN A 214 7.37 -15.37 6.32
CA ASN A 214 6.57 -16.47 5.81
C ASN A 214 7.42 -17.54 5.10
N GLN A 215 8.54 -17.17 4.49
CA GLN A 215 9.40 -18.10 3.73
C GLN A 215 10.57 -18.65 4.55
N LEU A 216 11.16 -17.85 5.44
CA LEU A 216 12.37 -18.21 6.18
C LEU A 216 12.10 -18.63 7.63
N GLY A 217 10.89 -18.38 8.15
CA GLY A 217 10.52 -18.70 9.52
C GLY A 217 11.12 -17.74 10.54
N ASP A 218 11.82 -18.30 11.53
CA ASP A 218 12.38 -17.52 12.63
C ASP A 218 13.57 -16.65 12.17
N LEU A 219 13.51 -15.36 12.49
CA LEU A 219 14.51 -14.34 12.19
C LEU A 219 15.10 -13.72 13.47
N SER A 220 14.93 -14.40 14.62
CA SER A 220 15.34 -13.95 15.96
C SER A 220 16.84 -13.64 16.12
N THR A 221 17.69 -14.14 15.22
CA THR A 221 19.12 -13.82 15.16
C THR A 221 19.40 -12.37 14.73
N HIS A 222 18.41 -11.70 14.14
CA HIS A 222 18.52 -10.28 13.79
C HIS A 222 18.12 -9.38 14.95
N THR A 223 18.92 -8.35 15.19
CA THR A 223 18.60 -7.32 16.18
C THR A 223 17.37 -6.54 15.71
N THR A 224 16.33 -6.53 16.54
CA THR A 224 15.17 -5.66 16.36
C THR A 224 15.61 -4.21 16.52
N GLN A 225 15.33 -3.37 15.54
CA GLN A 225 15.22 -1.95 15.82
C GLN A 225 13.76 -1.74 16.25
N TYR A 226 13.54 -1.64 17.57
CA TYR A 226 12.30 -1.08 18.08
C TYR A 226 12.14 0.29 17.44
N CYS A 227 11.02 0.51 16.76
CA CYS A 227 10.51 1.84 16.43
C CYS A 227 9.43 2.14 17.45
#